data_AF-A0A929JQF4-F1
#
_entry.id   AF-A0A929JQF4-F1
#
_cell.length_a   1.000
_cell.length_b   1.000
_cell.length_c   1.000
_cell.angle_alpha   90.00
_cell.angle_beta   90.00
_cell.angle_gamma   90.00
#
_symmetry.space_group_name_H-M   'P 1'
#
loop_
_entity.id
_entity.type
_entity.pdbx_description
1 polymer ?
#
loop_
_entity_poly.entity_id
_entity_poly.type
_entity_poly.pdbx_seq_one_letter_code
_entity_poly.pdbx_strand_id
1 'polypeptide(L)' 'MRTNIVIDDSLLKEAFSVSQAKTKKDLVHEALGELIRLRKRKDLTELAGTIEFYQGFDHKKLRKLTR' A
#
# COMPACT_ATOMS: atom_id res chain seq x y z
N MET A 1 -3.85 -9.17 -21.90
CA MET A 1 -2.78 -9.86 -22.65
C MET A 1 -2.49 -11.20 -21.98
N ARG A 2 -2.13 -12.23 -22.74
CA ARG A 2 -1.71 -13.53 -22.18
C ARG A 2 -0.19 -13.56 -22.17
N THR A 3 0.39 -13.66 -20.99
CA THR A 3 1.85 -13.64 -20.79
C THR A 3 2.23 -14.87 -19.99
N ASN A 4 3.30 -15.54 -20.41
CA ASN A 4 3.87 -16.65 -19.67
C ASN A 4 4.98 -16.11 -18.76
N ILE A 5 4.82 -16.29 -17.45
CA ILE A 5 5.75 -15.78 -16.43
C ILE A 5 6.02 -16.90 -15.44
N VAL A 6 7.29 -17.04 -15.07
CA VAL A 6 7.72 -17.99 -14.03
C VAL A 6 7.52 -17.30 -12.68
N ILE A 7 6.72 -17.91 -11.81
CA ILE A 7 6.42 -17.42 -10.46
C ILE A 7 6.79 -18.54 -9.49
N ASP A 8 7.41 -18.17 -8.37
CA ASP A 8 7.73 -19.09 -7.30
C ASP A 8 6.44 -19.61 -6.62
N ASP A 9 6.33 -20.93 -6.45
CA ASP A 9 5.15 -21.57 -5.86
C ASP A 9 4.98 -21.26 -4.38
N SER A 10 6.07 -21.01 -3.64
CA SER A 10 6.02 -20.59 -2.24
C SER A 10 5.43 -19.19 -2.12
N LEU A 11 5.90 -18.26 -2.98
CA LEU A 11 5.36 -16.91 -3.06
C LEU A 11 3.88 -16.91 -3.43
N LEU A 12 3.48 -17.78 -4.37
CA LEU A 12 2.08 -17.88 -4.78
C LEU A 12 1.19 -18.37 -3.63
N LYS A 13 1.65 -19.36 -2.85
CA LYS A 13 0.93 -19.86 -1.66
C LYS A 13 0.77 -18.79 -0.60
N GLU A 14 1.83 -18.03 -0.32
CA GLU A 14 1.76 -16.90 0.60
C GLU A 14 0.81 -15.82 0.09
N ALA A 15 0.87 -15.49 -1.21
CA ALA A 15 -0.03 -14.51 -1.80
C ALA A 15 -1.51 -14.94 -1.69
N PHE A 16 -1.82 -16.22 -1.88
CA PHE A 16 -3.18 -16.74 -1.69
C PHE A 16 -3.63 -16.80 -0.22
N SER A 17 -2.72 -16.87 0.75
CA SER A 17 -3.12 -16.86 2.17
C SER A 17 -3.54 -15.47 2.64
N VAL A 18 -3.02 -14.42 2.01
CA VAL A 18 -3.32 -13.01 2.34
C VAL A 18 -4.34 -12.35 1.41
N SER A 19 -4.55 -12.89 0.21
CA SER A 19 -5.50 -12.38 -0.78
C SER A 19 -6.82 -13.15 -0.75
N GLN A 20 -7.92 -12.48 -1.13
CA GLN A 20 -9.22 -13.10 -1.35
C GLN A 20 -9.42 -13.60 -2.80
N ALA A 21 -8.38 -13.52 -3.64
CA ALA A 21 -8.46 -13.90 -5.04
C ALA A 21 -8.70 -15.41 -5.20
N LYS A 22 -9.62 -15.76 -6.10
CA LYS A 22 -9.98 -17.16 -6.39
C LYS A 22 -9.13 -17.78 -7.50
N THR A 23 -8.51 -16.94 -8.34
CA THR A 23 -7.73 -17.40 -9.49
C THR A 23 -6.34 -16.78 -9.48
N LYS A 24 -5.36 -17.47 -10.08
CA LYS A 24 -3.99 -16.95 -10.25
C LYS A 24 -3.98 -15.63 -11.03
N LYS A 25 -4.90 -15.48 -11.99
CA LYS A 25 -5.02 -14.25 -12.79
C LYS A 25 -5.47 -13.08 -11.91
N ASP A 26 -6.50 -13.27 -11.10
CA ASP A 26 -7.03 -12.21 -10.23
C ASP A 26 -6.00 -11.80 -9.18
N LEU A 27 -5.29 -12.78 -8.61
CA LEU A 27 -4.20 -12.54 -7.67
C LEU A 27 -3.09 -11.65 -8.27
N VAL A 28 -2.68 -11.95 -9.50
CA VAL A 28 -1.66 -11.16 -10.21
C VAL A 28 -2.17 -9.75 -10.51
N HIS A 29 -3.45 -9.59 -10.90
CA HIS A 29 -4.03 -8.26 -11.12
C HIS A 29 -4.11 -7.43 -9.83
N GLU A 30 -4.54 -8.05 -8.73
CA GLU A 30 -4.60 -7.43 -7.41
C GLU A 30 -3.19 -6.99 -6.96
N ALA A 31 -2.20 -7.87 -7.06
CA ALA A 31 -0.82 -7.58 -6.69
C ALA A 31 -0.23 -6.41 -7.50
N LEU A 32 -0.48 -6.35 -8.80
CA LEU A 32 -0.07 -5.22 -9.65
C LEU A 32 -0.77 -3.92 -9.25
N GLY A 33 -2.07 -3.97 -8.94
CA GLY A 33 -2.84 -2.83 -8.45
C GLY A 33 -2.27 -2.27 -7.15
N GLU A 34 -1.98 -3.14 -6.18
CA GLU A 34 -1.37 -2.75 -4.90
C GLU A 34 0.04 -2.22 -5.08
N LEU A 35 0.86 -2.81 -5.95
CA LEU A 35 2.19 -2.28 -6.27
C LEU A 35 2.12 -0.84 -6.79
N ILE A 36 1.17 -0.56 -7.69
CA ILE A 36 0.94 0.79 -8.21
C ILE A 36 0.48 1.72 -7.09
N ARG A 37 -0.48 1.30 -6.24
CA ARG A 37 -0.95 2.12 -5.10
C ARG A 37 0.19 2.44 -4.13
N LEU A 38 0.98 1.44 -3.76
CA LEU A 38 2.14 1.58 -2.88
C LEU A 38 3.19 2.52 -3.45
N ARG A 39 3.46 2.45 -4.77
CA ARG A 39 4.42 3.34 -5.43
C ARG A 39 3.86 4.76 -5.61
N LYS A 40 2.58 4.92 -5.93
CA LYS A 40 1.92 6.23 -6.05
C LYS A 40 1.80 6.95 -4.70
N ARG A 41 1.69 6.22 -3.59
CA ARG A 41 1.70 6.81 -2.24
C ARG A 41 3.03 7.50 -1.88
N LYS A 42 4.11 7.30 -2.65
CA LYS A 42 5.43 7.84 -2.31
C LYS A 42 5.64 9.32 -2.64
N ASP A 43 4.73 9.98 -3.35
CA ASP A 43 4.86 11.42 -3.61
C ASP A 43 4.06 12.28 -2.61
N LEU A 44 4.28 12.04 -1.31
CA LEU A 44 3.90 13.03 -0.29
C LEU A 44 4.66 14.34 -0.48
N THR A 45 5.77 14.30 -1.21
CA THR A 45 6.54 15.45 -1.67
C THR A 45 5.77 16.36 -2.62
N GLU A 46 4.85 15.84 -3.44
CA GLU A 46 3.97 16.70 -4.27
C GLU A 46 2.96 17.49 -3.43
N LEU A 47 2.59 16.96 -2.26
CA LEU A 47 1.71 17.66 -1.33
C LEU A 47 2.47 18.70 -0.50
N ALA A 48 3.80 18.62 -0.41
CA ALA A 48 4.61 19.59 0.33
C ALA A 48 4.51 20.98 -0.32
N GLY A 49 3.92 21.93 0.40
CA GLY A 49 3.63 23.29 -0.10
C GLY A 49 2.18 23.53 -0.52
N THR A 50 1.36 22.48 -0.65
CA THR A 50 -0.09 22.60 -0.92
C THR A 50 -0.93 22.49 0.36
N ILE A 51 -0.36 21.94 1.44
CA ILE A 51 -1.06 21.78 2.72
C ILE A 51 -0.67 22.90 3.69
N GLU A 52 -1.68 23.62 4.18
CA GLU A 52 -1.50 24.53 5.31
C GLU A 52 -1.58 23.76 6.64
N PHE A 53 -0.54 23.87 7.46
CA PHE A 53 -0.57 23.33 8.81
C PHE A 53 -1.41 24.23 9.72
N TYR A 54 -2.32 23.63 10.48
CA TYR A 54 -3.10 24.35 11.47
C TYR A 54 -2.16 24.94 12.54
N GLN A 55 -2.11 26.27 12.65
CA GLN A 55 -1.18 27.03 13.50
C GLN A 55 -1.22 26.64 15.00
N GLY A 56 -2.33 26.04 15.46
CA GLY A 56 -2.49 25.60 16.85
C GLY A 56 -2.27 24.10 17.08
N PHE A 57 -1.82 23.33 16.09
CA PHE A 57 -1.73 21.88 16.21
C PHE A 57 -0.49 21.45 17.01
N ASP A 58 -0.70 21.17 18.30
CA ASP A 58 0.34 20.65 19.18
C ASP A 58 0.28 19.12 19.27
N HIS A 59 1.04 18.46 18.40
CA HIS A 59 1.19 17.00 18.39
C HIS A 59 1.82 16.42 19.68
N LYS A 60 2.45 17.25 20.53
CA LYS A 60 3.03 16.80 21.81
C LYS A 60 1.96 16.64 22.88
N LYS A 61 0.85 17.39 22.81
CA LYS A 61 -0.30 17.20 23.73
C LYS A 61 -0.89 15.80 23.59
N LEU A 62 -0.98 15.28 22.36
CA LEU A 62 -1.51 13.95 22.07
C LEU A 62 -0.61 12.80 22.55
N ARG A 63 0.70 13.05 22.73
CA ARG A 63 1.67 12.03 23.19
C ARG A 63 1.76 11.92 24.70
N LYS A 64 1.26 12.91 25.44
CA LYS A 64 1.12 12.81 26.89
C LYS A 64 -0.06 11.88 27.18
N LEU A 65 0.20 10.58 27.10
CA LEU A 65 -0.67 9.58 27.72
C LEU A 65 -0.90 10.03 29.15
N THR A 66 -2.13 10.43 29.44
CA THR A 66 -2.57 10.76 30.78
C THR A 66 -2.47 9.47 31.59
N ARG A 67 -1.60 9.47 32.60
CA ARG A 67 -1.54 8.46 33.64
C ARG A 67 -2.21 9.03 34.87
#